data_AF-A0A6I7WWN1-F1
#
_entry.id   AF-A0A6I7WWN1-F1
#
_cell.length_a   1.000
_cell.length_b   1.000
_cell.length_c   1.000
_cell.angle_alpha   90.00
_cell.angle_beta   90.00
_cell.angle_gamma   90.00
#
_symmetry.space_group_name_H-M   'P 1'
#
loop_
_entity.id
_entity.type
_entity.pdbx_description
1 polymer ?
#
loop_
_entity_poly.entity_id
_entity_poly.type
_entity_poly.pdbx_seq_one_letter_code
_entity_poly.pdbx_strand_id
1 'polypeptide(L)'
;MLFLQRLFLGLVFVYLSACEEQAHQVKPPPENPVKYTNQLERVKKTGILTVLTRYDPTTYYESADGFSGLEYDLVQLFAAHLQVKTKFIIPDTFAAILQKTLTGKADFAAAGISITEERTQQFLFTPAYHKITEQVIYRSGKKRPKKASDLLNGILEIVKGTSHAETLKQLQN
;
A
#
# COMPACT_ATOMS: atom_id res chain seq x y z
N MET A 1 -46.73 -39.23 -44.07
CA MET A 1 -46.51 -38.23 -45.12
C MET A 1 -46.76 -36.87 -44.50
N LEU A 2 -45.70 -36.06 -44.37
CA LEU A 2 -45.61 -34.62 -44.02
C LEU A 2 -46.72 -34.06 -43.10
N PHE A 3 -46.44 -33.67 -41.86
CA PHE A 3 -45.89 -32.35 -41.55
C PHE A 3 -44.99 -32.44 -40.32
N LEU A 4 -43.74 -32.81 -40.61
CA LEU A 4 -42.61 -32.90 -39.70
C LEU A 4 -41.82 -31.58 -39.80
N GLN A 5 -42.39 -30.46 -39.36
CA GLN A 5 -41.67 -29.16 -39.35
C GLN A 5 -42.54 -28.12 -38.64
N ARG A 6 -41.96 -27.37 -37.69
CA ARG A 6 -42.59 -26.41 -36.74
C ARG A 6 -43.12 -27.15 -35.51
N LEU A 7 -42.55 -27.03 -34.32
CA LEU A 7 -41.90 -25.85 -33.75
C LEU A 7 -40.90 -26.34 -32.69
N PHE A 8 -39.72 -26.73 -33.18
CA PHE A 8 -38.52 -27.11 -32.43
C PHE A 8 -37.86 -25.89 -31.73
N LEU A 9 -38.67 -24.92 -31.27
CA LEU A 9 -38.22 -23.59 -30.87
C LEU A 9 -38.62 -23.22 -29.42
N GLY A 10 -38.91 -24.22 -28.58
CA GLY A 10 -39.24 -24.02 -27.17
C GLY A 10 -38.22 -24.60 -26.19
N LEU A 11 -37.28 -25.43 -26.66
CA LEU A 11 -36.42 -26.24 -25.77
C LEU A 11 -34.92 -25.90 -25.86
N VAL A 12 -34.56 -24.81 -26.54
CA VAL A 12 -33.15 -24.37 -26.68
C VAL A 12 -32.79 -23.24 -25.71
N PHE A 13 -33.77 -22.61 -25.05
CA PHE A 13 -33.52 -21.45 -24.19
C PHE A 13 -33.11 -21.78 -22.73
N VAL A 14 -33.05 -23.06 -22.36
CA VAL A 14 -32.75 -23.48 -20.97
C VAL A 14 -31.30 -23.98 -20.80
N TYR A 15 -30.49 -23.99 -21.86
CA TYR A 15 -29.16 -24.62 -21.85
C TYR A 15 -27.94 -23.68 -21.74
N LEU A 16 -28.10 -22.41 -21.38
CA LEU A 16 -26.97 -21.46 -21.30
C LEU A 16 -26.67 -20.89 -19.91
N SER A 17 -27.26 -21.42 -18.85
CA SER A 17 -26.80 -21.14 -17.47
C SER A 17 -25.79 -22.20 -17.02
N ALA A 18 -24.63 -22.21 -17.66
CA ALA A 18 -23.43 -22.86 -17.13
C ALA A 18 -22.27 -21.87 -17.25
N CYS A 19 -22.34 -20.76 -16.50
CA CYS A 19 -21.13 -20.05 -16.10
C CYS A 19 -20.42 -20.95 -15.10
N GLU A 20 -19.43 -21.70 -15.58
CA GLU A 20 -18.47 -22.37 -14.72
C GLU A 20 -17.64 -21.29 -14.03
N GLU A 21 -17.99 -21.02 -12.78
CA GLU A 21 -17.18 -20.18 -11.91
C GLU A 21 -15.89 -20.96 -11.63
N GLN A 22 -14.82 -20.62 -12.36
CA GLN A 22 -13.49 -21.13 -12.07
C GLN A 22 -13.08 -20.60 -10.70
N ALA A 23 -13.41 -21.38 -9.66
CA ALA A 23 -12.86 -21.22 -8.33
C ALA A 23 -11.34 -21.13 -8.45
N HIS A 24 -10.79 -19.96 -8.14
CA HIS A 24 -9.35 -19.73 -8.06
C HIS A 24 -8.81 -20.74 -7.05
N GLN A 25 -8.16 -21.81 -7.55
CA GLN A 25 -7.62 -22.85 -6.68
C GLN A 25 -6.50 -22.27 -5.84
N VAL A 26 -6.84 -21.89 -4.60
CA VAL A 26 -5.86 -21.64 -3.56
C VAL A 26 -5.26 -23.00 -3.23
N LYS A 27 -4.11 -23.30 -3.84
CA LYS A 27 -3.35 -24.52 -3.57
C LYS A 27 -3.18 -24.63 -2.04
N PRO A 28 -3.50 -25.78 -1.42
CA PRO A 28 -3.40 -25.93 0.02
C PRO A 28 -1.97 -25.59 0.47
N PRO A 29 -1.80 -24.99 1.67
CA PRO A 29 -0.49 -24.66 2.20
C PRO A 29 0.42 -25.89 2.13
N PRO A 30 1.70 -25.75 1.72
CA PRO A 30 2.60 -26.87 1.63
C PRO A 30 2.67 -27.60 2.97
N GLU A 31 2.61 -28.93 2.91
CA GLU A 31 2.58 -29.86 4.05
C GLU A 31 3.81 -29.73 4.98
N ASN A 32 4.89 -29.11 4.48
CA ASN A 32 6.04 -28.71 5.27
C ASN A 32 6.36 -27.22 5.06
N PRO A 33 6.39 -26.39 6.11
CA PRO A 33 6.74 -24.98 5.97
C PRO A 33 8.19 -24.85 5.53
N VAL A 34 8.41 -24.21 4.38
CA VAL A 34 9.76 -23.91 3.89
C VAL A 34 10.42 -22.95 4.87
N LYS A 35 11.47 -23.41 5.55
CA LYS A 35 12.26 -22.58 6.46
C LYS A 35 13.31 -21.81 5.66
N TYR A 36 13.37 -20.50 5.86
CA TYR A 36 14.38 -19.62 5.28
C TYR A 36 15.35 -19.15 6.37
N THR A 37 16.62 -18.92 6.01
CA THR A 37 17.64 -18.45 6.94
C THR A 37 17.43 -17.00 7.33
N ASN A 38 16.99 -16.17 6.38
CA ASN A 38 16.66 -14.78 6.60
C ASN A 38 15.66 -14.27 5.54
N GLN A 39 15.25 -13.01 5.70
CA GLN A 39 14.27 -12.37 4.83
C GLN A 39 14.72 -12.27 3.37
N LEU A 40 15.99 -11.94 3.12
CA LEU A 40 16.54 -11.79 1.77
C LEU A 40 16.53 -13.12 1.02
N GLU A 41 16.90 -14.20 1.68
CA GLU A 41 16.83 -15.55 1.09
C GLU A 41 15.38 -15.91 0.73
N ARG A 42 14.42 -15.60 1.62
CA ARG A 42 13.00 -15.81 1.34
C ARG A 42 12.57 -15.05 0.09
N VAL A 43 12.87 -13.76 0.00
CA VAL A 43 12.51 -12.92 -1.16
C VAL A 43 13.10 -13.49 -2.45
N LYS A 44 14.40 -13.84 -2.44
CA LYS A 44 15.07 -14.43 -3.61
C LYS A 44 14.48 -15.78 -4.02
N LYS A 45 14.20 -16.68 -3.07
CA LYS A 45 13.62 -18.00 -3.34
C LYS A 45 12.17 -17.96 -3.80
N THR A 46 11.38 -17.04 -3.24
CA THR A 46 9.97 -16.86 -3.64
C THR A 46 9.82 -16.05 -4.92
N GLY A 47 10.83 -15.25 -5.27
CA GLY A 47 10.81 -14.36 -6.43
C GLY A 47 9.88 -13.16 -6.26
N ILE A 48 9.39 -12.88 -5.05
CA ILE A 48 8.43 -11.81 -4.76
C ILE A 48 8.95 -10.93 -3.62
N LEU A 49 9.05 -9.63 -3.90
CA LEU A 49 9.27 -8.57 -2.92
C LEU A 49 7.93 -7.87 -2.62
N THR A 50 7.40 -8.08 -1.43
CA THR A 50 6.12 -7.49 -0.99
C THR A 50 6.38 -6.18 -0.26
N VAL A 51 5.78 -5.09 -0.72
CA VAL A 51 6.02 -3.74 -0.18
C VAL A 51 4.71 -3.09 0.22
N LEU A 52 4.65 -2.55 1.45
CA LEU A 52 3.56 -1.68 1.86
C LEU A 52 3.81 -0.27 1.36
N THR A 53 2.81 0.34 0.72
CA THR A 53 2.88 1.73 0.27
C THR A 53 1.52 2.41 0.47
N ARG A 54 1.40 3.66 0.03
CA ARG A 54 0.14 4.41 -0.02
C ARG A 54 -0.07 4.98 -1.42
N TYR A 55 -1.33 5.22 -1.78
CA TYR A 55 -1.65 5.87 -3.04
C TYR A 55 -1.46 7.39 -2.92
N ASP A 56 -0.38 7.92 -3.50
CA ASP A 56 0.02 9.33 -3.42
C ASP A 56 1.02 9.64 -4.55
N PRO A 57 0.95 10.83 -5.20
CA PRO A 57 1.87 11.21 -6.27
C PRO A 57 3.36 11.11 -5.91
N THR A 58 3.70 11.22 -4.63
CA THR A 58 5.08 11.16 -4.13
C THR A 58 5.55 9.74 -3.80
N THR A 59 4.66 8.75 -3.76
CA THR A 59 4.98 7.37 -3.35
C THR A 59 4.65 6.36 -4.44
N TYR A 60 3.35 6.15 -4.71
CA TYR A 60 2.80 5.17 -5.64
C TYR A 60 1.49 5.73 -6.20
N TYR A 61 1.41 5.95 -7.51
CA TYR A 61 0.19 6.43 -8.17
C TYR A 61 0.14 5.97 -9.62
N GLU A 62 -1.03 6.01 -10.23
CA GLU A 62 -1.21 5.73 -11.65
C GLU A 62 -0.98 6.99 -12.50
N SER A 63 -0.04 6.90 -13.45
CA SER A 63 0.26 7.91 -14.47
C SER A 63 -0.19 7.43 -15.85
N ALA A 64 -0.04 8.27 -16.88
CA ALA A 64 -0.39 7.90 -18.26
C ALA A 64 0.40 6.67 -18.78
N ASP A 65 1.62 6.49 -18.30
CA ASP A 65 2.52 5.40 -18.71
C ASP A 65 2.49 4.20 -17.74
N GLY A 66 1.51 4.15 -16.84
CA GLY A 66 1.37 3.13 -15.80
C GLY A 66 1.75 3.67 -14.41
N PHE A 67 2.04 2.78 -13.47
CA PHE A 67 2.38 3.20 -12.11
C PHE A 67 3.70 3.98 -12.06
N SER A 68 3.73 5.01 -11.22
CA SER A 68 4.86 5.90 -10.98
C SER A 68 4.87 6.38 -9.53
N GLY A 69 5.85 7.22 -9.18
CA GLY A 69 6.08 7.76 -7.85
C GLY A 69 7.52 7.46 -7.41
N LEU A 70 8.10 8.36 -6.61
CA LEU A 70 9.51 8.25 -6.21
C LEU A 70 9.80 6.89 -5.56
N GLU A 71 8.96 6.47 -4.60
CA GLU A 71 9.15 5.20 -3.91
C GLU A 71 8.80 3.99 -4.77
N TYR A 72 7.80 4.09 -5.67
CA TYR A 72 7.54 3.05 -6.65
C TYR A 72 8.77 2.79 -7.52
N ASP A 73 9.36 3.84 -8.11
CA ASP A 73 10.52 3.72 -8.99
C ASP A 73 11.73 3.16 -8.24
N LEU A 74 12.00 3.65 -7.02
CA LEU A 74 13.06 3.12 -6.16
C LEU A 74 12.87 1.62 -5.84
N VAL A 75 11.63 1.21 -5.54
CA VAL A 75 11.30 -0.19 -5.25
C VAL A 75 11.45 -1.07 -6.49
N GLN A 76 11.03 -0.59 -7.67
CA GLN A 76 11.22 -1.33 -8.92
C GLN A 76 12.69 -1.52 -9.25
N LEU A 77 13.52 -0.48 -9.10
CA LEU A 77 14.97 -0.58 -9.29
C LEU A 77 15.60 -1.58 -8.30
N PHE A 78 15.17 -1.56 -7.04
CA PHE A 78 15.64 -2.52 -6.04
C PHE A 78 15.22 -3.96 -6.36
N ALA A 79 13.97 -4.16 -6.78
CA ALA A 79 13.47 -5.48 -7.18
C ALA A 79 14.21 -6.00 -8.43
N ALA A 80 14.50 -5.14 -9.41
CA ALA A 80 15.30 -5.47 -10.57
C ALA A 80 16.74 -5.88 -10.19
N HIS A 81 17.36 -5.15 -9.25
CA HIS A 81 18.68 -5.52 -8.70
C HIS A 81 18.66 -6.91 -8.04
N LEU A 82 17.57 -7.24 -7.34
CA LEU A 82 17.37 -8.54 -6.72
C LEU A 82 16.90 -9.63 -7.69
N GLN A 83 16.53 -9.28 -8.92
CA GLN A 83 15.92 -10.15 -9.93
C GLN A 83 14.61 -10.81 -9.47
N VAL A 84 13.75 -10.03 -8.79
CA VAL A 84 12.44 -10.47 -8.26
C VAL A 84 11.32 -9.57 -8.76
N LYS A 85 10.06 -10.02 -8.65
CA LYS A 85 8.88 -9.21 -8.94
C LYS A 85 8.41 -8.47 -7.69
N THR A 86 7.73 -7.34 -7.87
CA THR A 86 7.13 -6.57 -6.78
C THR A 86 5.67 -6.95 -6.55
N LYS A 87 5.23 -6.90 -5.30
CA LYS A 87 3.82 -6.95 -4.90
C LYS A 87 3.55 -5.80 -3.95
N PHE A 88 2.76 -4.82 -4.38
CA PHE A 88 2.36 -3.71 -3.52
C PHE A 88 1.12 -4.06 -2.72
N ILE A 89 1.11 -3.65 -1.44
CA ILE A 89 -0.05 -3.66 -0.56
C ILE A 89 -0.34 -2.21 -0.19
N ILE A 90 -1.58 -1.77 -0.39
CA ILE A 90 -2.01 -0.39 -0.20
C ILE A 90 -3.11 -0.36 0.88
N PRO A 91 -2.78 -0.19 2.16
CA PRO A 91 -3.78 -0.06 3.23
C PRO A 91 -4.49 1.30 3.17
N ASP A 92 -5.73 1.34 3.68
CA ASP A 92 -6.58 2.54 3.67
C ASP A 92 -6.06 3.70 4.55
N THR A 93 -5.17 3.42 5.50
CA THR A 93 -4.65 4.44 6.43
C THR A 93 -3.15 4.33 6.64
N PHE A 94 -2.51 5.47 6.90
CA PHE A 94 -1.09 5.52 7.25
C PHE A 94 -0.77 4.68 8.50
N ALA A 95 -1.63 4.75 9.52
CA ALA A 95 -1.49 3.93 10.72
C ALA A 95 -1.50 2.42 10.41
N ALA A 96 -2.32 1.97 9.46
CA ALA A 96 -2.36 0.57 9.05
C ALA A 96 -1.07 0.12 8.34
N ILE A 97 -0.36 1.02 7.64
CA ILE A 97 0.95 0.73 7.04
C ILE A 97 1.96 0.38 8.14
N LEU A 98 2.05 1.22 9.19
CA LEU A 98 2.95 0.96 10.31
C LEU A 98 2.61 -0.35 11.03
N GLN A 99 1.33 -0.59 11.33
CA GLN A 99 0.88 -1.82 12.00
C GLN A 99 1.13 -3.09 11.18
N LYS A 100 0.87 -3.04 9.87
CA LYS A 100 1.13 -4.17 8.96
C LYS A 100 2.63 -4.44 8.78
N THR A 101 3.46 -3.40 8.90
CA THR A 101 4.92 -3.54 8.89
C THR A 101 5.39 -4.26 10.15
N LEU A 102 4.93 -3.85 11.34
CA LEU A 102 5.26 -4.51 12.61
C LEU A 102 4.85 -5.98 12.64
N THR A 103 3.68 -6.30 12.08
CA THR A 103 3.14 -7.66 12.05
C THR A 103 3.69 -8.52 10.90
N GLY A 104 4.68 -8.03 10.16
CA GLY A 104 5.37 -8.80 9.11
C GLY A 104 4.51 -9.12 7.90
N LYS A 105 3.49 -8.30 7.58
CA LYS A 105 2.60 -8.53 6.42
C LYS A 105 3.26 -8.21 5.07
N ALA A 106 4.41 -7.54 5.08
CA ALA A 106 5.23 -7.24 3.91
C ALA A 106 6.72 -7.33 4.27
N ASP A 107 7.59 -7.30 3.27
CA ASP A 107 9.04 -7.29 3.46
C ASP A 107 9.53 -5.97 4.07
N PHE A 108 8.98 -4.86 3.60
CA PHE A 108 9.18 -3.53 4.17
C PHE A 108 8.05 -2.58 3.75
N ALA A 109 8.09 -1.35 4.27
CA ALA A 109 7.22 -0.26 3.84
C ALA A 109 8.01 0.86 3.17
N ALA A 110 7.46 1.39 2.08
CA ALA A 110 7.88 2.60 1.41
C ALA A 110 6.62 3.44 1.18
N ALA A 111 6.36 4.39 2.09
CA ALA A 111 5.15 5.21 2.10
C ALA A 111 5.40 6.66 2.55
N GLY A 112 6.60 7.20 2.30
CA GLY A 112 7.01 8.53 2.77
C GLY A 112 7.09 8.60 4.30
N ILE A 113 7.72 7.61 4.92
CA ILE A 113 7.74 7.45 6.38
C ILE A 113 8.90 8.27 6.97
N SER A 114 8.59 9.30 7.74
CA SER A 114 9.60 10.03 8.53
C SER A 114 10.23 9.15 9.60
N ILE A 115 11.56 9.25 9.75
CA ILE A 115 12.30 8.66 10.86
C ILE A 115 12.11 9.55 12.09
N THR A 116 11.49 9.02 13.14
CA THR A 116 11.26 9.72 14.43
C THR A 116 11.80 8.88 15.58
N GLU A 117 12.13 9.50 16.71
CA GLU A 117 12.62 8.77 17.89
C GLU A 117 11.65 7.67 18.33
N GLU A 118 10.35 7.96 18.40
CA GLU A 118 9.30 6.99 18.72
C GLU A 118 9.32 5.78 17.77
N ARG A 119 9.48 6.02 16.46
CA ARG A 119 9.51 4.93 15.46
C ARG A 119 10.80 4.12 15.51
N THR A 120 11.95 4.73 15.80
CA THR A 120 13.22 3.99 15.89
C THR A 120 13.26 2.96 17.02
N GLN A 121 12.34 3.06 17.99
CA GLN A 121 12.18 2.06 19.05
C GLN A 121 11.46 0.79 18.56
N GLN A 122 10.73 0.86 17.44
CA GLN A 122 9.88 -0.22 16.95
C GLN A 122 10.27 -0.72 15.55
N PHE A 123 10.99 0.10 14.78
CA PHE A 123 11.33 -0.16 13.38
C PHE A 123 12.82 0.01 13.13
N LEU A 124 13.34 -0.82 12.22
CA LEU A 124 14.61 -0.57 11.56
C LEU A 124 14.36 0.30 10.32
N PHE A 125 15.19 1.31 10.13
CA PHE A 125 15.15 2.19 8.96
C PHE A 125 16.40 2.00 8.10
N THR A 126 16.23 2.20 6.79
CA THR A 126 17.36 2.37 5.87
C THR A 126 18.03 3.73 6.10
N PRO A 127 19.17 4.00 5.45
CA PRO A 127 19.61 5.38 5.27
C PRO A 127 18.47 6.23 4.68
N ALA A 128 18.34 7.47 5.16
CA ALA A 128 17.34 8.38 4.65
C ALA A 128 17.65 8.74 3.19
N TYR A 129 16.68 8.55 2.30
CA TYR A 129 16.81 8.88 0.87
C TYR A 129 16.28 10.29 0.54
N HIS A 130 15.51 10.91 1.44
CA HIS A 130 14.96 12.26 1.26
C HIS A 130 14.81 12.97 2.61
N LYS A 131 15.15 14.26 2.67
CA LYS A 131 14.97 15.13 3.84
C LYS A 131 13.89 16.16 3.52
N ILE A 132 12.88 16.26 4.38
CA ILE A 132 11.76 17.19 4.24
C ILE A 132 11.65 18.10 5.47
N THR A 133 10.96 19.21 5.31
CA THR A 133 10.58 20.10 6.43
C THR A 133 9.06 20.09 6.57
N GLU A 134 8.57 19.79 7.77
CA GLU A 134 7.15 19.92 8.08
C GLU A 134 6.70 21.38 8.00
N GLN A 135 5.53 21.63 7.42
CA GLN A 135 4.98 22.97 7.21
C GLN A 135 3.49 22.98 7.57
N VAL A 136 3.03 24.11 8.13
CA VAL A 136 1.59 24.36 8.34
C VAL A 136 0.99 24.95 7.07
N ILE A 137 -0.04 24.31 6.53
CA ILE A 137 -0.81 24.81 5.40
C ILE A 137 -2.03 25.58 5.92
N TYR A 138 -2.31 26.74 5.31
CA TYR A 138 -3.43 27.60 5.68
C TYR A 138 -4.10 28.18 4.42
N ARG A 139 -5.35 28.61 4.55
CA ARG A 139 -6.12 29.18 3.43
C ARG A 139 -5.63 30.60 3.10
N SER A 140 -5.35 30.85 1.83
CA SER A 140 -5.03 32.20 1.33
C SER A 140 -6.16 33.20 1.65
N GLY A 141 -5.79 34.44 1.95
CA GLY A 141 -6.72 35.49 2.40
C GLY A 141 -7.12 35.41 3.88
N LYS A 142 -6.69 34.38 4.63
CA LYS A 142 -6.80 34.33 6.09
C LYS A 142 -5.48 34.73 6.75
N LYS A 143 -5.54 35.11 8.03
CA LYS A 143 -4.36 35.45 8.82
C LYS A 143 -3.42 34.25 8.88
N ARG A 144 -2.18 34.43 8.38
CA ARG A 144 -1.13 33.41 8.42
C ARG A 144 -0.75 33.10 9.87
N PRO A 145 -0.78 31.83 10.31
CA PRO A 145 -0.21 31.44 11.60
C PRO A 145 1.32 31.59 11.56
N LYS A 146 1.90 32.18 12.60
CA LYS A 146 3.35 32.42 12.72
C LYS A 146 3.99 31.60 13.84
N LYS A 147 3.20 31.08 14.78
CA LYS A 147 3.64 30.28 15.93
C LYS A 147 2.59 29.22 16.27
N ALA A 148 3.00 28.20 17.03
CA ALA A 148 2.13 27.09 17.41
C ALA A 148 0.83 27.54 18.11
N SER A 149 0.89 28.55 18.98
CA SER A 149 -0.30 29.06 19.68
C SER A 149 -1.34 29.71 18.76
N ASP A 150 -0.96 30.12 17.54
CA ASP A 150 -1.93 30.60 16.56
C ASP A 150 -2.82 29.48 16.02
N LEU A 151 -2.41 28.21 16.17
CA LEU A 151 -3.14 27.03 15.70
C LEU A 151 -4.27 26.59 16.64
N LEU A 152 -4.34 27.17 17.85
CA LEU A 152 -5.38 26.86 18.84
C LEU A 152 -6.75 27.42 18.45
N ASN A 153 -6.78 28.40 17.55
CA ASN A 153 -8.01 29.05 17.10
C ASN A 153 -8.41 28.50 15.73
N GLY A 154 -9.48 27.70 15.68
CA GLY A 154 -10.05 27.17 14.44
C GLY A 154 -10.04 25.64 14.39
N ILE A 155 -10.05 25.10 13.17
CA ILE A 155 -10.02 23.66 12.92
C ILE A 155 -8.64 23.30 12.40
N LEU A 156 -7.98 22.37 13.08
CA LEU A 156 -6.72 21.76 12.67
C LEU A 156 -6.97 20.27 12.39
N GLU A 157 -6.75 19.86 11.14
CA GLU A 157 -6.90 18.47 10.72
C GLU A 157 -5.52 17.87 10.40
N ILE A 158 -5.28 16.66 10.90
CA ILE A 158 -4.02 15.93 10.69
C ILE A 158 -4.35 14.45 10.49
N VAL A 159 -3.60 13.80 9.60
CA VAL A 159 -3.75 12.37 9.35
C VAL A 159 -3.22 11.58 10.56
N LYS A 160 -4.09 10.72 11.13
CA LYS A 160 -3.76 9.87 12.27
C LYS A 160 -2.54 8.96 11.99
N GLY A 161 -1.64 8.87 12.96
CA GLY A 161 -0.46 8.00 12.91
C GLY A 161 0.71 8.56 12.10
N THR A 162 0.59 9.77 11.55
CA THR A 162 1.71 10.46 10.88
C THR A 162 2.65 11.13 11.88
N SER A 163 3.85 11.47 11.42
CA SER A 163 4.83 12.23 12.23
C SER A 163 4.29 13.61 12.60
N HIS A 164 3.44 14.20 11.75
CA HIS A 164 2.72 15.45 12.05
C HIS A 164 1.83 15.33 13.29
N ALA A 165 1.20 14.17 13.50
CA ALA A 165 0.40 13.92 14.70
C ALA A 165 1.29 13.75 15.94
N GLU A 166 2.50 13.20 15.79
CA GLU A 166 3.51 13.13 16.86
C GLU A 166 3.98 14.55 17.24
N THR A 167 4.34 15.39 16.24
CA THR A 167 4.72 16.80 16.43
C THR A 167 3.61 17.57 17.15
N LEU A 168 2.34 17.44 16.74
CA LEU A 168 1.25 18.17 17.38
C LEU A 168 1.07 17.78 18.85
N LYS A 169 1.20 16.50 19.20
CA LYS A 169 1.12 16.06 20.61
C LYS A 169 2.23 16.67 21.46
N GLN A 170 3.43 16.80 20.90
CA GLN A 170 4.55 17.44 21.62
C GLN A 170 4.29 18.93 21.84
N LEU A 171 3.64 19.62 20.90
CA LEU A 171 3.29 21.04 21.00
C LEU A 171 2.12 21.34 21.95
N GLN A 172 1.40 20.32 22.41
CA GLN A 172 0.33 20.47 23.42
C GLN A 172 0.85 20.48 24.86
N ASN A 173 2.08 20.00 25.07
CA ASN A 173 2.75 19.96 26.38
C ASN A 173 3.58 21.22 26.59
#